data_AF-Q031L5-F1
#
_entry.id   AF-Q031L5-F1
#
_cell.length_a   1.000
_cell.length_b   1.000
_cell.length_c   1.000
_cell.angle_alpha   90.00
_cell.angle_beta   90.00
_cell.angle_gamma   90.00
#
_symmetry.space_group_name_H-M   'P 1'
#
loop_
_entity.id
_entity.type
_entity.pdbx_description
1 polymer ?
#
loop_
_entity_poly.entity_id
_entity_poly.type
_entity_poly.pdbx_seq_one_letter_code
_entity_poly.pdbx_strand_id
1 'polypeptide(L)'
;MLTNFSVFPEKGDGSILKMACGDYIELLKEYDFQDMLGIMLFSLSENIQNYYQWVDDLEFDEEKAKESAQEMLDEYWGYRKKAKA
;
A
#
# COMPACT_ATOMS: atom_id res chain seq x y z
N MET A 1 10.82 11.20 -18.16
CA MET A 1 11.42 11.91 -17.01
C MET A 1 10.91 11.20 -15.77
N LEU A 2 11.83 10.61 -15.00
CA LEU A 2 11.54 9.65 -13.93
C LEU A 2 10.89 10.35 -12.74
N THR A 3 9.64 10.03 -12.43
CA THR A 3 9.14 10.22 -11.07
C THR A 3 9.61 9.01 -10.26
N ASN A 4 10.53 9.26 -9.33
CA ASN A 4 10.84 8.30 -8.28
C ASN A 4 9.53 7.85 -7.65
N PHE A 5 9.25 6.55 -7.66
CA PHE A 5 8.11 5.95 -6.95
C PHE A 5 8.34 5.92 -5.43
N SER A 6 9.18 6.81 -4.89
CA SER A 6 9.47 6.92 -3.46
C SER A 6 8.44 7.77 -2.72
N VAL A 7 7.28 8.05 -3.31
CA VAL A 7 6.18 8.74 -2.64
C VAL A 7 5.34 7.68 -1.92
N PHE A 8 5.95 6.96 -1.00
CA PHE A 8 5.17 6.37 0.08
C PHE A 8 5.04 7.43 1.16
N PRO A 9 3.85 7.64 1.72
CA PRO A 9 3.72 8.45 2.92
C PRO A 9 4.72 7.89 3.94
N GLU A 10 5.63 8.75 4.43
CA GLU A 10 6.53 8.37 5.51
C GLU A 10 5.70 7.69 6.61
N LYS A 11 6.20 6.55 7.14
CA LYS A 11 5.59 5.85 8.28
C LYS A 11 5.15 6.88 9.32
N GLY A 12 3.86 7.21 9.38
CA GLY A 12 3.32 8.10 10.42
C GLY A 12 2.32 9.18 10.02
N ASP A 13 2.00 9.42 8.74
CA ASP A 13 1.01 10.47 8.40
C ASP A 13 -0.47 10.07 8.57
N GLY A 14 -0.73 8.79 8.88
CA GLY A 14 -2.07 8.26 9.12
C GLY A 14 -2.90 8.04 7.85
N SER A 15 -2.35 8.23 6.65
CA SER A 15 -3.04 8.02 5.38
C SER A 15 -3.57 6.59 5.19
N ILE A 16 -2.80 5.57 5.59
CA ILE A 16 -3.23 4.17 5.58
C ILE A 16 -4.43 3.93 6.50
N LEU A 17 -4.40 4.49 7.72
CA LEU A 17 -5.50 4.37 8.67
C LEU A 17 -6.75 5.09 8.17
N LYS A 18 -6.60 6.33 7.68
CA LYS A 18 -7.68 7.10 7.03
C LYS A 18 -8.30 6.32 5.86
N MET A 19 -7.48 5.70 5.02
CA MET A 19 -7.95 4.87 3.91
C MET A 19 -8.76 3.67 4.42
N ALA A 20 -8.26 2.95 5.43
CA ALA A 20 -8.98 1.83 6.04
C ALA A 20 -10.30 2.26 6.72
N CYS A 21 -10.36 3.48 7.25
CA CYS A 21 -11.56 4.08 7.84
C CYS A 21 -12.57 4.61 6.81
N GLY A 22 -12.24 4.61 5.51
CA GLY A 22 -13.12 5.11 4.45
C GLY A 22 -13.03 6.61 4.19
N ASP A 23 -12.00 7.30 4.70
CA ASP A 23 -11.78 8.75 4.53
C ASP A 23 -11.20 9.10 3.14
N TYR A 24 -11.53 8.31 2.12
CA TYR A 24 -11.01 8.43 0.75
C TYR A 24 -11.24 9.83 0.14
N ILE A 25 -12.39 10.44 0.41
CA ILE A 25 -12.74 11.78 -0.12
C ILE A 25 -11.84 12.87 0.47
N GLU A 26 -11.44 12.73 1.74
CA GLU A 26 -10.52 13.69 2.36
C GLU A 26 -9.10 13.51 1.85
N LEU A 27 -8.65 12.26 1.71
CA LEU A 27 -7.34 11.95 1.14
C LEU A 27 -7.18 12.43 -0.30
N LEU A 28 -8.24 12.42 -1.11
CA LEU A 28 -8.23 12.98 -2.48
C LEU A 28 -7.93 14.49 -2.55
N LYS A 29 -8.03 15.23 -1.43
CA LYS A 29 -7.65 16.65 -1.37
C LYS A 29 -6.14 16.82 -1.17
N GLU A 30 -5.46 15.80 -0.67
CA GLU A 30 -4.05 15.83 -0.25
C GLU A 30 -3.14 15.11 -1.26
N TYR A 31 -3.65 14.10 -1.98
CA TYR A 31 -2.87 13.24 -2.88
C TYR A 31 -3.43 13.21 -4.29
N ASP A 32 -2.57 12.92 -5.26
CA ASP A 32 -3.00 12.65 -6.63
C ASP A 32 -3.64 11.25 -6.78
N PHE A 33 -4.23 10.98 -7.94
CA PHE A 33 -4.91 9.69 -8.18
C PHE A 33 -3.95 8.49 -8.16
N GLN A 34 -2.69 8.63 -8.60
CA GLN A 34 -1.73 7.53 -8.58
C GLN A 34 -1.26 7.23 -7.15
N ASP A 35 -1.00 8.27 -6.36
CA ASP A 35 -0.63 8.15 -4.95
C ASP A 35 -1.78 7.51 -4.16
N MET A 36 -3.02 7.97 -4.39
CA MET A 36 -4.22 7.38 -3.78
C MET A 36 -4.41 5.91 -4.13
N LEU A 37 -4.17 5.53 -5.39
CA LEU A 37 -4.22 4.15 -5.80
C LEU A 37 -3.11 3.32 -5.11
N GLY A 38 -1.92 3.89 -4.93
CA GLY A 38 -0.84 3.27 -4.17
C GLY A 38 -1.22 3.03 -2.70
N ILE A 39 -1.72 4.05 -2.02
CA ILE A 39 -2.18 3.99 -0.61
C ILE A 39 -3.26 2.92 -0.44
N MET A 40 -4.24 2.88 -1.35
CA MET A 40 -5.33 1.89 -1.30
C MET A 40 -4.82 0.47 -1.49
N LEU A 41 -3.97 0.24 -2.51
CA LEU A 41 -3.43 -1.08 -2.78
C LEU A 41 -2.48 -1.57 -1.68
N PHE A 42 -1.71 -0.66 -1.09
CA PHE A 42 -0.85 -0.98 0.05
C PHE A 42 -1.70 -1.38 1.26
N SER A 43 -2.70 -0.57 1.64
CA SER A 43 -3.59 -0.86 2.77
C SER A 43 -4.30 -2.22 2.61
N LEU A 44 -4.77 -2.55 1.40
CA LEU A 44 -5.34 -3.86 1.10
C LEU A 44 -4.30 -4.99 1.24
N SER A 45 -3.10 -4.78 0.72
CA SER A 45 -2.03 -5.78 0.77
C SER A 45 -1.55 -6.03 2.20
N GLU A 46 -1.38 -5.00 3.02
CA GLU A 46 -1.01 -5.11 4.45
C GLU A 46 -2.05 -5.93 5.22
N ASN A 47 -3.34 -5.64 5.01
CA ASN A 47 -4.42 -6.40 5.62
C ASN A 47 -4.40 -7.88 5.19
N ILE A 48 -4.15 -8.17 3.91
CA ILE A 48 -4.02 -9.54 3.41
C ILE A 48 -2.84 -10.26 4.09
N GLN A 49 -1.69 -9.59 4.24
CA GLN A 49 -0.51 -10.17 4.91
C GLN A 49 -0.77 -10.46 6.39
N ASN A 50 -1.47 -9.56 7.09
CA ASN A 50 -1.94 -9.81 8.45
C ASN A 50 -2.88 -11.03 8.53
N TYR A 51 -3.78 -11.20 7.54
CA TYR A 51 -4.64 -12.38 7.48
C TYR A 51 -3.85 -13.67 7.21
N TYR A 52 -2.79 -13.63 6.39
CA TYR A 52 -1.93 -14.80 6.21
C TYR A 52 -1.24 -15.21 7.51
N GLN A 53 -0.70 -14.24 8.26
CA GLN A 53 -0.12 -14.54 9.58
C GLN A 53 -1.14 -15.21 10.51
N TRP A 54 -2.38 -14.72 10.50
CA TRP A 54 -3.45 -15.30 11.32
C TRP A 54 -3.86 -16.71 10.87
N VAL A 55 -4.04 -16.94 9.57
CA VAL A 55 -4.47 -18.24 9.02
C VAL A 55 -3.37 -19.29 9.17
N ASP A 56 -2.10 -18.89 9.10
CA ASP A 56 -0.94 -19.77 9.18
C ASP A 56 -0.40 -19.96 10.62
N ASP A 57 -1.11 -19.45 11.63
CA ASP A 57 -0.74 -19.50 13.06
C ASP A 57 0.68 -18.94 13.34
N LEU A 58 1.04 -17.87 12.62
CA LEU A 58 2.31 -17.15 12.79
C LEU A 58 2.19 -16.12 13.92
N GLU A 59 3.32 -15.79 14.54
CA GLU A 59 3.40 -14.65 15.46
C GLU A 59 3.09 -13.35 14.71
N PHE A 60 2.27 -12.50 15.32
CA PHE A 60 1.91 -11.21 14.74
C PHE A 60 3.14 -10.31 14.60
N ASP A 61 3.50 -10.00 13.36
CA ASP A 61 4.61 -9.14 12.97
C ASP A 61 4.13 -8.09 11.96
N GLU A 62 3.82 -6.90 12.48
CA GLU A 62 3.36 -5.76 11.70
C GLU A 62 4.39 -5.30 10.66
N GLU A 63 5.67 -5.36 11.00
CA GLU A 63 6.74 -4.93 10.10
C GLU A 63 6.89 -5.90 8.93
N LYS A 64 6.79 -7.21 9.21
CA LYS A 64 6.82 -8.22 8.15
C LYS A 64 5.61 -8.11 7.21
N ALA A 65 4.43 -7.79 7.75
CA ALA A 65 3.24 -7.55 6.93
C ALA A 65 3.45 -6.36 5.98
N LYS A 66 4.02 -5.26 6.48
CA LYS A 66 4.32 -4.06 5.68
C LYS A 66 5.35 -4.31 4.59
N GLU A 67 6.43 -5.02 4.90
CA GLU A 67 7.44 -5.41 3.90
C GLU A 67 6.82 -6.25 2.78
N SER A 68 6.04 -7.26 3.15
CA SER A 68 5.41 -8.17 2.18
C SER A 68 4.34 -7.45 1.35
N ALA A 69 3.62 -6.47 1.94
CA ALA A 69 2.68 -5.62 1.22
C ALA A 69 3.38 -4.69 0.21
N GLN A 70 4.56 -4.17 0.57
CA GLN A 70 5.38 -3.38 -0.34
C GLN A 70 5.84 -4.21 -1.53
N GLU A 71 6.30 -5.45 -1.29
CA GLU A 71 6.69 -6.38 -2.35
C GLU A 71 5.55 -6.64 -3.34
N MET A 72 4.33 -6.90 -2.84
CA MET A 72 3.14 -7.09 -3.69
C MET A 72 2.83 -5.86 -4.57
N LEU A 73 2.99 -4.66 -4.01
CA LEU A 73 2.72 -3.42 -4.73
C LEU A 73 3.79 -3.12 -5.78
N ASP A 74 5.06 -3.39 -5.47
CA ASP A 74 6.17 -3.26 -6.42
C ASP A 74 6.01 -4.22 -7.60
N GLU A 75 5.57 -5.45 -7.34
CA GLU A 75 5.23 -6.43 -8.39
C GLU A 75 4.11 -5.90 -9.29
N TYR A 76 3.00 -5.41 -8.72
CA TYR A 76 1.89 -4.84 -9.48
C TYR A 76 2.34 -3.70 -10.40
N TRP A 77 3.18 -2.78 -9.89
CA TRP A 77 3.71 -1.70 -10.72
C TRP A 77 4.67 -2.19 -11.79
N GLY A 78 5.49 -3.20 -11.49
CA GLY A 78 6.32 -3.90 -12.46
C GLY A 78 5.49 -4.47 -13.62
N TYR A 79 4.41 -5.19 -13.31
CA TYR A 79 3.48 -5.72 -14.31
C TYR A 79 2.81 -4.63 -15.13
N ARG A 80 2.28 -3.58 -14.48
CA ARG A 80 1.61 -2.48 -15.18
C ARG A 80 2.52 -1.75 -16.15
N LYS A 81 3.79 -1.53 -15.79
CA LYS A 81 4.79 -0.91 -16.67
C LYS A 81 5.04 -1.76 -17.91
N LYS A 82 5.19 -3.08 -17.75
CA LYS A 82 5.37 -4.02 -18.87
C LYS A 82 4.16 -4.07 -19.80
N ALA A 83 2.94 -4.03 -19.24
CA ALA A 83 1.70 -4.09 -20.04
C ALA A 83 1.44 -2.82 -20.90
N LYS A 84 2.13 -1.72 -20.62
CA LYS A 84 2.02 -0.45 -21.37
C LYS A 84 3.14 -0.22 -22.38
N ALA A 85 4.15 -1.09 -22.43
CA ALA A 85 5.28 -1.04 -23.35
C ALA A 85 4.96 -1.85 -24.62
#